data_AF-A0AAU9LL26-F1
#
_entry.id   AF-A0AAU9LL26-F1
#
_cell.length_a   1.000
_cell.length_b   1.000
_cell.length_c   1.000
_cell.angle_alpha   90.00
_cell.angle_beta   90.00
_cell.angle_gamma   90.00
#
_symmetry.space_group_name_H-M   'P 1'
#
loop_
_entity.id
_entity.type
_entity.pdbx_description
1 polymer ?
#
loop_
_entity_poly.entity_id
_entity_poly.type
_entity_poly.pdbx_seq_one_letter_code
_entity_poly.pdbx_strand_id
1 'polypeptide(L)'
;MASLSFTKIFILFLITLLFSISNADFPPPYKLVDKVCNKLEDTDVCFQILESDDRSKFAENITILTTIAFNQTIRHANALRNELRELKTGSPGELKSLKSCSHAYTHVISNMKILMSEKKLFFDWLSHSSCCGQG
;
A
#
# COMPACT_ATOMS: atom_id res chain seq x y z
N MET A 1 -59.92 -5.35 -3.04
CA MET A 1 -58.59 -4.70 -3.01
C MET A 1 -57.88 -5.18 -1.76
N ALA A 2 -56.82 -5.97 -1.90
CA ALA A 2 -56.08 -6.49 -0.75
C ALA A 2 -55.18 -5.37 -0.18
N SER A 3 -55.44 -4.96 1.07
CA SER A 3 -54.56 -4.06 1.79
C SER A 3 -53.29 -4.82 2.19
N LEU A 4 -52.17 -4.52 1.53
CA LEU A 4 -50.86 -5.03 1.91
C LEU A 4 -50.40 -4.28 3.17
N SER A 5 -50.37 -5.00 4.29
CA SER A 5 -49.86 -4.48 5.57
C SER A 5 -48.42 -3.98 5.42
N PHE A 6 -48.14 -2.77 5.90
CA PHE A 6 -46.81 -2.13 5.87
C PHE A 6 -45.70 -3.03 6.42
N THR A 7 -45.99 -3.83 7.45
CA THR A 7 -45.06 -4.80 8.04
C THR A 7 -44.61 -5.85 7.03
N LYS A 8 -45.49 -6.32 6.14
CA LYS A 8 -45.14 -7.30 5.10
C LYS A 8 -44.23 -6.71 4.03
N ILE A 9 -44.47 -5.45 3.66
CA ILE A 9 -43.63 -4.71 2.70
C ILE A 9 -42.24 -4.49 3.30
N PHE A 10 -42.16 -4.10 4.57
CA PHE A 10 -40.90 -3.90 5.28
C PHE A 10 -40.09 -5.20 5.40
N ILE A 11 -40.74 -6.32 5.73
CA ILE A 11 -40.09 -7.64 5.77
C ILE A 11 -39.58 -8.07 4.38
N LEU A 12 -40.39 -7.89 3.33
CA LEU A 12 -39.96 -8.15 1.95
C LEU A 12 -38.73 -7.30 1.57
N PHE A 13 -38.73 -6.02 1.94
CA PHE A 13 -37.61 -5.12 1.69
C PHE A 13 -36.34 -5.57 2.42
N LEU A 14 -36.43 -5.96 3.69
CA LEU A 14 -35.29 -6.48 4.47
C LEU A 14 -34.74 -7.78 3.86
N ILE A 15 -35.61 -8.68 3.41
CA ILE A 15 -35.21 -9.93 2.74
C ILE A 15 -34.48 -9.60 1.44
N THR A 16 -35.02 -8.70 0.60
CA THR A 16 -34.33 -8.27 -0.63
C THR A 16 -33.00 -7.57 -0.35
N LEU A 17 -32.90 -6.79 0.73
CA LEU A 17 -31.65 -6.13 1.12
C LEU A 17 -30.58 -7.14 1.55
N LEU A 18 -30.95 -8.17 2.33
CA LEU A 18 -30.05 -9.25 2.73
C LEU A 18 -29.54 -10.07 1.53
N PHE A 19 -30.42 -10.35 0.56
CA PHE A 19 -30.02 -11.02 -0.69
C PHE A 19 -29.12 -10.13 -1.56
N SER A 20 -29.33 -8.82 -1.57
CA SER A 20 -28.44 -7.88 -2.30
C SER A 20 -27.05 -7.77 -1.67
N ILE A 21 -26.93 -7.83 -0.34
CA ILE A 21 -25.62 -7.80 0.34
C ILE A 21 -24.85 -9.13 0.12
N SER A 22 -25.56 -10.25 0.03
CA SER A 22 -24.94 -11.57 -0.16
C SER A 22 -24.35 -11.80 -1.56
N ASN A 23 -24.78 -11.01 -2.55
CA ASN A 23 -24.28 -11.06 -3.93
C ASN A 23 -23.30 -9.93 -4.26
N ALA A 24 -22.78 -9.21 -3.27
CA ALA A 24 -21.69 -8.29 -3.50
C ALA A 24 -20.44 -9.11 -3.88
N ASP A 25 -20.09 -9.11 -5.17
CA ASP A 25 -18.85 -9.67 -5.70
C ASP A 25 -17.67 -8.86 -5.14
N PHE A 26 -17.18 -9.28 -3.97
CA PHE A 26 -15.92 -8.76 -3.46
C PHE A 26 -14.79 -9.36 -4.29
N PRO A 27 -13.86 -8.54 -4.82
CA PRO A 27 -12.70 -9.08 -5.49
C PRO A 27 -11.95 -10.00 -4.51
N PRO A 28 -11.40 -11.13 -5.00
CA PRO A 28 -10.63 -12.02 -4.14
C PRO A 28 -9.51 -11.22 -3.46
N PRO A 29 -9.24 -11.49 -2.17
CA PRO A 29 -8.20 -10.79 -1.45
C PRO A 29 -6.86 -10.96 -2.18
N TYR A 30 -6.05 -9.91 -2.18
CA TYR A 30 -4.70 -9.87 -2.76
C TYR A 30 -4.62 -10.05 -4.29
N LYS A 31 -5.74 -10.02 -5.03
CA LYS A 31 -5.75 -10.15 -6.51
C LYS A 31 -4.73 -9.26 -7.23
N LEU A 32 -4.58 -8.01 -6.78
CA LEU A 32 -3.61 -7.09 -7.39
C LEU A 32 -2.17 -7.39 -6.96
N VAL A 33 -1.97 -7.85 -5.72
CA VAL A 33 -0.67 -8.30 -5.21
C VAL A 33 -0.18 -9.49 -6.03
N ASP A 34 -1.03 -10.50 -6.24
CA ASP A 34 -0.71 -11.66 -7.10
C ASP A 34 -0.25 -11.23 -8.49
N LYS A 35 -0.97 -10.28 -9.09
CA LYS A 35 -0.65 -9.77 -10.43
C LYS A 35 0.72 -9.07 -10.50
N VAL A 36 1.14 -8.43 -9.41
CA VAL A 36 2.40 -7.69 -9.33
C VAL A 36 3.54 -8.63 -8.96
N CYS A 37 3.40 -9.41 -7.89
CA CYS A 37 4.47 -10.24 -7.34
C CYS A 37 4.87 -11.39 -8.26
N ASN A 38 3.92 -12.02 -8.96
CA ASN A 38 4.22 -13.09 -9.92
C ASN A 38 5.02 -12.63 -11.16
N LYS A 39 5.27 -11.32 -11.31
CA LYS A 39 6.12 -10.77 -12.39
C LYS A 39 7.54 -10.45 -11.93
N LEU A 40 7.84 -10.59 -10.64
CA LEU A 40 9.13 -10.25 -10.06
C LEU A 40 9.96 -11.51 -9.85
N GLU A 41 11.29 -11.35 -9.94
CA GLU A 41 12.26 -12.42 -9.72
C GLU A 41 12.18 -12.97 -8.29
N ASP A 42 12.10 -12.08 -7.30
CA ASP A 42 11.94 -12.44 -5.89
C ASP A 42 10.46 -12.31 -5.47
N THR A 43 9.69 -13.32 -5.85
CA THR A 43 8.24 -13.37 -5.61
C THR A 43 7.92 -13.44 -4.11
N ASP A 44 8.70 -14.19 -3.34
CA ASP A 44 8.47 -14.39 -1.90
C ASP A 44 8.68 -13.08 -1.12
N VAL A 45 9.75 -12.34 -1.41
CA VAL A 45 9.98 -11.03 -0.79
C VAL A 45 8.87 -10.04 -1.15
N CYS A 46 8.36 -10.08 -2.39
CA CYS A 46 7.24 -9.23 -2.78
C CYS A 46 5.98 -9.50 -1.96
N PHE A 47 5.58 -10.76 -1.81
CA PHE A 47 4.42 -11.14 -1.01
C PHE A 47 4.62 -10.75 0.45
N GLN A 48 5.78 -11.08 1.05
CA GLN A 48 6.07 -10.70 2.44
C GLN A 48 5.97 -9.18 2.67
N ILE A 49 6.48 -8.37 1.74
CA ILE A 49 6.42 -6.91 1.84
C ILE A 49 4.98 -6.42 1.74
N LEU A 50 4.24 -6.83 0.71
CA LEU A 50 2.93 -6.27 0.42
C LEU A 50 1.84 -6.81 1.37
N GLU A 51 1.87 -8.10 1.72
CA GLU A 51 0.88 -8.71 2.63
C GLU A 51 1.07 -8.28 4.09
N SER A 52 2.24 -7.74 4.45
CA SER A 52 2.47 -7.18 5.80
C SER A 52 1.69 -5.90 6.12
N ASP A 53 0.98 -5.31 5.14
CA ASP A 53 0.14 -4.12 5.31
C ASP A 53 -1.29 -4.44 4.85
N ASP A 54 -2.26 -4.42 5.77
CA ASP A 54 -3.66 -4.78 5.52
C ASP A 54 -4.32 -4.02 4.36
N ARG A 55 -3.81 -2.83 4.02
CA ARG A 55 -4.32 -2.04 2.89
C ARG A 55 -4.07 -2.69 1.54
N SER A 56 -3.15 -3.66 1.45
CA SER A 56 -2.90 -4.41 0.21
C SER A 56 -4.00 -5.44 -0.09
N LYS A 57 -4.73 -5.91 0.94
CA LYS A 57 -5.71 -7.01 0.83
C LYS A 57 -6.79 -6.74 -0.20
N PHE A 58 -7.27 -5.50 -0.27
CA PHE A 58 -8.28 -5.07 -1.24
C PHE A 58 -7.80 -3.87 -2.05
N ALA A 59 -6.49 -3.77 -2.31
CA ALA A 59 -5.93 -2.68 -3.08
C ALA A 59 -6.46 -2.69 -4.52
N GLU A 60 -7.16 -1.63 -4.90
CA GLU A 60 -7.76 -1.48 -6.23
C GLU A 60 -6.78 -0.93 -7.28
N ASN A 61 -5.70 -0.29 -6.83
CA ASN A 61 -4.73 0.35 -7.72
C ASN A 61 -3.29 0.14 -7.27
N ILE A 62 -2.37 0.23 -8.24
CA ILE A 62 -0.94 0.04 -8.02
C ILE A 62 -0.34 1.11 -7.10
N THR A 63 -0.98 2.27 -6.97
CA THR A 63 -0.49 3.36 -6.12
C THR A 63 -0.49 2.96 -4.64
N ILE A 64 -1.52 2.25 -4.17
CA ILE A 64 -1.55 1.70 -2.81
C ILE A 64 -0.36 0.76 -2.58
N LEU A 65 -0.18 -0.23 -3.47
CA LEU A 65 0.91 -1.21 -3.36
C LEU A 65 2.29 -0.55 -3.43
N THR A 66 2.44 0.44 -4.31
CA THR A 66 3.67 1.23 -4.40
C THR A 66 3.95 1.95 -3.09
N THR A 67 2.96 2.66 -2.54
CA THR A 67 3.11 3.38 -1.26
C THR A 67 3.53 2.43 -0.13
N ILE A 68 2.95 1.23 -0.09
CA ILE A 68 3.35 0.18 0.87
C ILE A 68 4.83 -0.19 0.65
N ALA A 69 5.22 -0.52 -0.57
CA ALA A 69 6.61 -0.89 -0.89
C ALA A 69 7.62 0.22 -0.54
N PHE A 70 7.32 1.49 -0.83
CA PHE A 70 8.17 2.62 -0.45
C PHE A 70 8.27 2.78 1.07
N ASN A 71 7.15 2.68 1.79
CA ASN A 71 7.16 2.74 3.26
C ASN A 71 8.00 1.63 3.87
N GLN A 72 7.87 0.42 3.36
CA GLN A 72 8.64 -0.75 3.79
C GLN A 72 10.12 -0.54 3.52
N THR A 73 10.48 -0.08 2.32
CA THR A 73 11.85 0.26 1.95
C THR A 73 12.45 1.31 2.90
N ILE A 74 11.71 2.38 3.20
CA ILE A 74 12.15 3.41 4.15
C ILE A 74 12.33 2.81 5.55
N ARG A 75 11.43 1.94 6.01
CA ARG A 75 11.51 1.31 7.33
C ARG A 75 12.76 0.45 7.44
N HIS A 76 12.99 -0.46 6.49
CA HIS A 76 14.16 -1.32 6.47
C HIS A 76 15.47 -0.53 6.30
N ALA A 77 15.48 0.49 5.44
CA ALA A 77 16.64 1.36 5.28
C ALA A 77 16.96 2.14 6.58
N ASN A 78 15.95 2.60 7.33
CA ASN A 78 16.17 3.26 8.62
C ASN A 78 16.74 2.28 9.65
N ALA A 79 16.19 1.07 9.75
CA ALA A 79 16.67 0.04 10.67
C ALA A 79 18.15 -0.28 10.41
N LEU A 80 18.49 -0.61 9.16
CA LEU A 80 19.85 -0.93 8.77
C LEU A 80 20.81 0.26 8.97
N ARG A 81 20.40 1.48 8.63
CA ARG A 81 21.21 2.68 8.92
C ARG A 81 21.51 2.83 10.40
N ASN A 82 20.54 2.56 11.27
CA ASN A 82 20.69 2.68 12.71
C ASN A 82 21.62 1.59 13.25
N GLU A 83 21.44 0.34 12.83
CA GLU A 83 22.35 -0.77 13.15
C GLU A 83 23.79 -0.45 12.75
N LEU A 84 23.99 0.06 11.53
CA LEU A 84 25.33 0.48 11.04
C LEU A 84 25.95 1.60 11.87
N ARG A 85 25.16 2.47 12.50
CA ARG A 85 25.66 3.55 13.38
C ARG A 85 26.00 3.05 14.78
N GLU A 86 25.35 1.99 15.22
CA GLU A 86 25.57 1.37 16.53
C GLU A 86 26.81 0.48 16.54
N LEU A 87 27.23 -0.02 15.38
CA LEU A 87 28.49 -0.74 15.20
C LEU A 87 29.69 0.18 15.49
N LYS A 88 30.37 -0.08 16.61
CA LYS A 88 31.58 0.63 17.07
C LYS A 88 32.84 -0.24 17.07
N THR A 89 32.72 -1.50 16.64
CA THR A 89 33.80 -2.48 16.61
C THR A 89 34.18 -2.79 15.17
N GLY A 90 35.48 -2.98 14.92
CA GLY A 90 36.03 -3.24 13.60
C GLY A 90 37.37 -2.53 13.39
N SER A 91 38.07 -2.92 12.34
CA SER A 91 39.26 -2.22 11.86
C SER A 91 38.90 -0.79 11.41
N PRO A 92 39.88 0.15 11.38
CA PRO A 92 39.63 1.50 10.89
C PRO A 92 39.04 1.55 9.47
N GLY A 93 39.41 0.59 8.61
CA GLY A 93 38.87 0.46 7.25
C GLY A 93 37.39 0.07 7.26
N GLU A 94 37.00 -0.89 8.08
CA GLU A 94 35.60 -1.32 8.23
C GLU A 94 34.73 -0.21 8.81
N LEU A 95 35.18 0.46 9.88
CA LEU A 95 34.45 1.58 10.49
C LEU A 95 34.24 2.73 9.50
N LYS A 96 35.24 3.00 8.64
CA LYS A 96 35.11 3.98 7.55
C LYS A 96 34.04 3.55 6.54
N SER A 97 34.05 2.29 6.13
CA SER A 97 33.04 1.73 5.20
C SER A 97 31.64 1.76 5.79
N LEU A 98 31.46 1.37 7.06
CA LEU A 98 30.18 1.42 7.77
C LEU A 98 29.60 2.84 7.81
N LYS A 99 30.45 3.85 8.06
CA LYS A 99 30.06 5.26 8.03
C LYS A 99 29.58 5.68 6.63
N SER A 100 30.27 5.26 5.57
CA SER A 100 29.85 5.51 4.19
C SER A 100 28.52 4.84 3.86
N CYS A 101 28.32 3.59 4.27
CA CYS A 101 27.05 2.87 4.12
C CYS A 101 25.91 3.60 4.84
N SER A 102 26.11 4.02 6.09
CA SER A 102 25.11 4.80 6.84
C SER A 102 24.72 6.11 6.13
N HIS A 103 25.69 6.78 5.51
CA HIS A 103 25.44 7.98 4.72
C HIS A 103 24.65 7.66 3.45
N ALA A 104 25.01 6.59 2.72
CA ALA A 104 24.27 6.14 1.55
C ALA A 104 22.81 5.80 1.88
N TYR A 105 22.55 5.10 3.00
CA TYR A 105 21.17 4.83 3.43
C TYR A 105 20.40 6.10 3.79
N THR A 106 21.07 7.15 4.29
CA THR A 106 20.43 8.45 4.52
C THR A 106 19.93 9.06 3.20
N HIS A 107 20.72 8.97 2.13
CA HIS A 107 20.32 9.42 0.79
C HIS A 107 19.17 8.59 0.23
N VAL A 108 19.24 7.27 0.35
CA VAL A 108 18.14 6.38 -0.08
C VAL A 108 16.84 6.78 0.60
N ILE A 109 16.85 6.96 1.93
CA ILE A 109 15.66 7.36 2.69
C ILE A 109 15.13 8.72 2.21
N SER A 110 16.01 9.69 1.98
CA SER A 110 15.63 11.01 1.49
C SER A 110 14.98 10.95 0.11
N ASN A 111 15.62 10.27 -0.83
CA ASN A 111 15.14 10.14 -2.21
C ASN A 111 13.80 9.40 -2.26
N MET A 112 13.64 8.34 -1.48
CA MET A 112 12.37 7.62 -1.37
C MET A 112 11.24 8.52 -0.86
N LYS A 113 11.52 9.39 0.12
CA LYS A 113 10.53 10.36 0.62
C LYS A 113 10.17 11.43 -0.42
N ILE A 114 11.17 11.92 -1.17
CA ILE A 114 10.94 12.89 -2.26
C ILE A 114 10.04 12.28 -3.32
N LEU A 115 10.37 11.09 -3.81
CA LEU A 115 9.57 10.36 -4.81
C LEU A 115 8.13 10.14 -4.35
N MET A 116 7.93 9.80 -3.06
CA MET A 116 6.58 9.68 -2.49
C MET A 116 5.84 11.03 -2.47
N SER A 117 6.52 12.13 -2.14
CA SER A 117 5.91 13.46 -2.10
C SER A 117 5.55 13.97 -3.51
N GLU A 118 6.41 13.78 -4.49
CA GLU A 118 6.15 14.14 -5.90
C GLU A 118 5.02 13.29 -6.48
N LYS A 119 5.03 11.99 -6.19
CA LYS A 119 3.95 11.09 -6.60
C LYS A 119 2.63 11.57 -6.01
N LYS A 120 2.59 11.87 -4.70
CA LYS A 120 1.40 12.41 -4.05
C LYS A 120 0.93 13.71 -4.72
N LEU A 121 1.84 14.65 -4.98
CA LEU A 121 1.52 15.91 -5.66
C LEU A 121 0.96 15.70 -7.07
N PHE A 122 1.52 14.76 -7.83
CA PHE A 122 1.01 14.39 -9.16
C PHE A 122 -0.39 13.78 -9.10
N PHE A 123 -0.65 12.88 -8.15
CA PHE A 123 -1.99 12.30 -7.97
C PHE A 123 -3.00 13.31 -7.43
N ASP A 124 -2.61 14.16 -6.48
CA ASP A 124 -3.45 15.25 -5.98
C ASP A 124 -3.78 16.20 -7.15
N TRP A 125 -2.82 16.54 -8.00
CA TRP A 125 -3.06 17.35 -9.20
C TRP A 125 -4.00 16.67 -10.21
N LEU A 126 -3.84 15.36 -10.48
CA LEU A 126 -4.77 14.60 -11.32
C LEU A 126 -6.19 14.57 -10.74
N SER A 127 -6.31 14.39 -9.42
CA SER A 127 -7.61 14.39 -8.73
C SER A 127 -8.29 15.76 -8.72
N HIS A 128 -7.53 16.85 -8.72
CA HIS A 128 -8.07 18.22 -8.78
C HIS A 128 -8.38 18.65 -10.22
N SER A 129 -7.56 18.25 -11.19
CA SER A 129 -7.79 18.55 -12.61
C SER A 129 -8.98 17.77 -13.20
N SER A 130 -9.32 16.60 -12.65
CA SER A 130 -10.57 15.89 -13.00
C SER A 130 -11.85 16.61 -12.54
N CYS A 131 -11.76 17.59 -11.64
CA CYS A 131 -12.93 18.36 -11.17
C CYS A 131 -13.23 19.61 -12.02
N CYS A 132 -12.37 19.98 -12.99
CA CYS A 132 -12.60 21.12 -13.89
C CYS A 132 -13.04 20.70 -15.31
N GLY A 133 -13.60 19.50 -15.45
CA GLY A 133 -14.01 18.92 -16.72
C GLY A 133 -15.47 18.49 -16.76
N GLN A 134 -16.39 19.29 -16.21
CA GLN A 134 -17.83 19.24 -16.52
C GLN A 134 -18.45 20.60 -16.17
N GLY A 135 -18.83 21.36 -17.19
CA GLY A 135 -19.47 22.68 -17.07
C GLY A 135 -19.06 23.62 -18.20
#